data_AF-F4PUF2-F1
#
_entry.id   AF-F4PUF2-F1
#
_cell.length_a   1.000
_cell.length_b   1.000
_cell.length_c   1.000
_cell.angle_alpha   90.00
_cell.angle_beta   90.00
_cell.angle_gamma   90.00
#
_symmetry.space_group_name_H-M   'P 1'
#
loop_
_entity.id
_entity.type
_entity.pdbx_description
1 polymer ?
#
loop_
_entity_poly.entity_id
_entity_poly.type
_entity_poly.pdbx_seq_one_letter_code
_entity_poly.pdbx_strand_id
1 'polypeptide(L)'
;MNCSKIDYGTVKLPSSLIELALVKYQDAMPVGFIPNSVKKLTIKSSHDPRTIEILPLSIPSSVEILSLPLYNGPTTSEYLPDSIKELVWNRETDTQTLPSKLETLLDQVINQTNIEKLSISRYGKRWLKATIKRLDKDNSRVLIVDNKSLIGGIISQSRDPSNNNSNEYTPIYLHIRKENNYLPYWSH
;
A
#
# COMPACT_ATOMS: atom_id res chain seq x y z
N MET A 1 -28.09 19.40 5.04
CA MET A 1 -28.26 18.37 6.08
C MET A 1 -26.91 18.14 6.73
N ASN A 2 -26.72 18.58 7.99
CA ASN A 2 -25.51 18.29 8.76
C ASN A 2 -25.55 16.82 9.16
N CYS A 3 -24.77 15.98 8.50
CA CYS A 3 -24.52 14.63 8.95
C CYS A 3 -23.76 14.74 10.29
N SER A 4 -24.37 14.33 11.39
CA SER A 4 -23.72 14.35 12.71
C SER A 4 -22.44 13.51 12.66
N LYS A 5 -21.35 14.09 13.16
CA LYS A 5 -20.05 13.42 13.28
C LYS A 5 -20.23 12.13 14.09
N ILE A 6 -19.85 10.98 13.53
CA ILE A 6 -19.89 9.71 14.25
C ILE A 6 -18.73 9.70 15.25
N ASP A 7 -19.04 9.55 16.53
CA ASP A 7 -18.02 9.35 17.57
C ASP A 7 -17.61 7.87 17.62
N TYR A 8 -16.57 7.53 16.86
CA TYR A 8 -16.03 6.18 16.78
C TYR A 8 -15.46 5.66 18.11
N GLY A 9 -15.21 6.50 19.10
CA GLY A 9 -14.79 6.06 20.44
C GLY A 9 -15.89 5.30 21.20
N THR A 10 -17.15 5.52 20.82
CA THR A 10 -18.31 4.86 21.45
C THR A 10 -18.78 3.60 20.71
N VAL A 11 -18.36 3.43 19.46
CA VAL A 11 -18.75 2.31 18.61
C VAL A 11 -17.86 1.12 18.91
N LYS A 12 -18.44 0.05 19.45
CA LYS A 12 -17.75 -1.24 19.64
C LYS A 12 -18.09 -2.17 18.47
N LEU A 13 -17.07 -2.55 17.72
CA LEU A 13 -17.19 -3.56 16.67
C LEU A 13 -17.18 -4.97 17.28
N PRO A 14 -17.94 -5.93 16.73
CA PRO A 14 -17.91 -7.32 17.19
C PRO A 14 -16.50 -7.92 17.04
N SER A 15 -16.02 -8.63 18.06
CA SER A 15 -14.71 -9.30 18.04
C SER A 15 -14.65 -10.53 17.13
N SER A 16 -15.77 -10.90 16.49
CA SER A 16 -15.85 -11.98 15.50
C SER A 16 -15.80 -11.47 14.07
N LEU A 17 -15.63 -10.15 13.86
CA LEU A 17 -15.67 -9.54 12.53
C LEU A 17 -14.46 -9.96 11.69
N ILE A 18 -14.70 -10.55 10.51
CA ILE A 18 -13.63 -11.01 9.61
C ILE A 18 -13.35 -10.00 8.50
N GLU A 19 -14.38 -9.31 8.01
CA GLU A 19 -14.27 -8.28 6.98
C GLU A 19 -14.82 -6.95 7.49
N LEU A 20 -14.09 -5.87 7.28
CA LEU A 20 -14.49 -4.52 7.66
C LEU A 20 -14.30 -3.56 6.49
N ALA A 21 -15.33 -2.77 6.20
CA ALA A 21 -15.27 -1.69 5.23
C ALA A 21 -15.63 -0.36 5.90
N LEU A 22 -14.65 0.54 5.99
CA LEU A 22 -14.80 1.89 6.50
C LEU A 22 -15.02 2.84 5.31
N VAL A 23 -16.19 3.47 5.24
CA VAL A 23 -16.60 4.33 4.13
C VAL A 23 -16.89 5.74 4.65
N LYS A 24 -16.31 6.77 4.01
CA LYS A 24 -16.50 8.19 4.37
C LYS A 24 -16.06 8.51 5.82
N TYR A 25 -14.94 7.94 6.23
CA TYR A 25 -14.31 8.28 7.51
C TYR A 25 -13.68 9.68 7.38
N GLN A 26 -13.89 10.56 8.36
CA GLN A 26 -13.48 11.98 8.30
C GLN A 26 -12.51 12.37 9.43
N ASP A 27 -12.20 11.45 10.33
CA ASP A 27 -11.31 11.68 11.46
C ASP A 27 -10.08 10.76 11.40
N ALA A 28 -9.21 10.84 12.40
CA ALA A 28 -8.15 9.85 12.61
C ALA A 28 -8.74 8.57 13.20
N MET A 29 -8.24 7.40 12.78
CA MET A 29 -8.72 6.12 13.26
C MET A 29 -8.07 5.78 14.61
N PRO A 30 -8.83 5.68 15.72
CA PRO A 30 -8.23 5.37 17.00
C PRO A 30 -7.61 3.98 16.98
N VAL A 31 -6.44 3.86 17.60
CA VAL A 31 -5.76 2.58 17.77
C VAL A 31 -6.68 1.61 18.54
N GLY A 32 -6.79 0.38 18.07
CA GLY A 32 -7.65 -0.65 18.67
C GLY A 32 -9.12 -0.59 18.27
N PHE A 33 -9.54 0.35 17.40
CA PHE A 33 -10.91 0.38 16.87
C PHE A 33 -11.24 -0.86 16.03
N ILE A 34 -10.30 -1.26 15.17
CA ILE A 34 -10.45 -2.44 14.31
C ILE A 34 -10.17 -3.69 15.15
N PRO A 35 -11.12 -4.65 15.25
CA PRO A 35 -10.88 -5.90 15.96
C PRO A 35 -9.76 -6.73 15.33
N ASN A 36 -8.96 -7.39 16.18
CA ASN A 36 -7.90 -8.33 15.76
C ASN A 36 -8.41 -9.60 15.04
N SER A 37 -9.73 -9.78 14.91
CA SER A 37 -10.31 -10.83 14.08
C SER A 37 -10.35 -10.46 12.59
N VAL A 38 -10.22 -9.17 12.25
CA VAL A 38 -10.38 -8.68 10.88
C VAL A 38 -9.19 -9.15 10.03
N LYS A 39 -9.52 -9.84 8.93
CA LYS A 39 -8.58 -10.34 7.92
C LYS A 39 -8.57 -9.49 6.66
N LYS A 40 -9.71 -8.89 6.31
CA LYS A 40 -9.88 -8.06 5.12
C LYS A 40 -10.41 -6.69 5.52
N LEU A 41 -9.64 -5.66 5.20
CA LEU A 41 -9.93 -4.29 5.55
C LEU A 41 -10.02 -3.42 4.29
N THR A 42 -11.08 -2.63 4.18
CA THR A 42 -11.21 -1.59 3.16
C THR A 42 -11.37 -0.24 3.84
N ILE A 43 -10.49 0.71 3.55
CA ILE A 43 -10.56 2.09 4.04
C ILE A 43 -10.77 3.00 2.83
N LYS A 44 -12.00 3.46 2.65
CA LYS A 44 -12.35 4.38 1.56
C LYS A 44 -12.28 5.82 2.03
N SER A 45 -11.28 6.54 1.51
CA SER A 45 -11.15 7.98 1.70
C SER A 45 -12.25 8.73 0.95
N SER A 46 -12.68 9.86 1.52
CA SER A 46 -13.44 10.87 0.80
C SER A 46 -12.51 11.74 -0.05
N HIS A 47 -13.09 12.44 -1.04
CA HIS A 47 -12.40 13.41 -1.90
C HIS A 47 -12.01 14.72 -1.17
N ASP A 48 -12.32 14.86 0.12
CA ASP A 48 -12.01 16.06 0.89
C ASP A 48 -10.52 16.03 1.29
N PRO A 49 -9.72 17.07 1.00
CA PRO A 49 -8.31 17.17 1.39
C PRO A 49 -8.07 17.08 2.91
N ARG A 50 -9.12 17.16 3.75
CA ARG A 50 -9.11 16.75 5.17
C ARG A 50 -9.23 15.23 5.31
N THR A 51 -8.47 14.49 4.51
CA THR A 51 -8.57 13.04 4.34
C THR A 51 -8.31 12.27 5.63
N ILE A 52 -8.78 11.02 5.67
CA ILE A 52 -8.44 10.03 6.69
C ILE A 52 -6.92 9.96 6.85
N GLU A 53 -6.45 10.17 8.07
CA GLU A 53 -5.09 9.82 8.46
C GLU A 53 -5.14 8.43 9.11
N ILE A 54 -4.57 7.44 8.42
CA ILE A 54 -4.24 6.17 9.08
C ILE A 54 -3.13 6.53 10.06
N LEU A 55 -3.35 6.30 11.34
CA LEU A 55 -2.28 6.46 12.33
C LEU A 55 -1.43 5.20 12.40
N PRO A 56 -0.16 5.30 12.82
CA PRO A 56 0.65 4.14 13.14
C PRO A 56 -0.08 3.20 14.09
N LEU A 57 0.05 1.89 13.85
CA LEU A 57 -0.58 0.83 14.66
C LEU A 57 -2.13 0.78 14.65
N SER A 58 -2.81 1.65 13.89
CA SER A 58 -4.28 1.60 13.82
C SER A 58 -4.80 0.42 13.00
N ILE A 59 -4.01 -0.13 12.09
CA ILE A 59 -4.34 -1.37 11.36
C ILE A 59 -3.77 -2.56 12.14
N PRO A 60 -4.60 -3.51 12.61
CA PRO A 60 -4.12 -4.63 13.39
C PRO A 60 -3.33 -5.62 12.52
N SER A 61 -2.35 -6.29 13.13
CA SER A 61 -1.51 -7.32 12.49
C SER A 61 -2.25 -8.61 12.10
N SER A 62 -3.57 -8.64 12.29
CA SER A 62 -4.42 -9.70 11.77
C SER A 62 -4.79 -9.51 10.30
N VAL A 63 -4.69 -8.27 9.78
CA VAL A 63 -5.13 -7.91 8.43
C VAL A 63 -4.18 -8.49 7.39
N GLU A 64 -4.73 -9.25 6.46
CA GLU A 64 -4.00 -9.91 5.37
C GLU A 64 -4.29 -9.26 4.01
N ILE A 65 -5.49 -8.70 3.84
CA ILE A 65 -5.93 -8.03 2.61
C ILE A 65 -6.32 -6.60 2.96
N LEU A 66 -5.62 -5.63 2.39
CA LEU A 66 -5.88 -4.20 2.60
C LEU A 66 -6.26 -3.52 1.28
N SER A 67 -7.39 -2.83 1.28
CA SER A 67 -7.84 -1.98 0.18
C SER A 67 -7.94 -0.52 0.60
N LEU A 68 -7.22 0.35 -0.09
CA LEU A 68 -7.11 1.78 0.18
C LEU A 68 -7.62 2.62 -0.99
N PRO A 69 -8.92 2.57 -1.35
CA PRO A 69 -9.45 3.42 -2.40
C PRO A 69 -9.45 4.90 -1.99
N LEU A 70 -8.96 5.73 -2.91
CA LEU A 70 -8.84 7.18 -2.82
C LEU A 70 -7.90 7.68 -1.70
N TYR A 71 -7.15 6.78 -1.07
CA TYR A 71 -6.22 7.14 0.00
C TYR A 71 -4.95 7.76 -0.58
N ASN A 72 -4.58 8.93 -0.06
CA ASN A 72 -3.39 9.70 -0.48
C ASN A 72 -2.35 9.86 0.64
N GLY A 73 -2.60 9.26 1.82
CA GLY A 73 -1.75 9.38 3.00
C GLY A 73 -0.52 8.46 2.96
N PRO A 74 0.25 8.43 4.07
CA PRO A 74 1.43 7.57 4.20
C PRO A 74 1.06 6.09 4.27
N THR A 75 1.99 5.26 3.82
CA THR A 75 1.84 3.82 3.58
C THR A 75 3.17 3.10 3.81
N THR A 76 4.02 3.67 4.67
CA THR A 76 5.29 3.05 5.10
C THR A 76 5.01 1.89 6.06
N SER A 77 6.05 1.11 6.41
CA SER A 77 5.97 0.01 7.39
C SER A 77 5.49 0.45 8.78
N GLU A 78 5.60 1.74 9.10
CA GLU A 78 5.05 2.31 10.33
C GLU A 78 3.51 2.32 10.35
N TYR A 79 2.90 2.42 9.17
CA TYR A 79 1.44 2.55 8.99
C TYR A 79 0.77 1.25 8.58
N LEU A 80 1.50 0.38 7.87
CA LEU A 80 1.00 -0.86 7.31
C LEU A 80 1.64 -2.06 8.01
N PRO A 81 0.88 -2.95 8.66
CA PRO A 81 1.45 -4.10 9.33
C PRO A 81 2.01 -5.13 8.33
N ASP A 82 3.09 -5.81 8.75
CA ASP A 82 3.77 -6.86 7.99
C ASP A 82 2.92 -8.09 7.66
N SER A 83 1.72 -8.19 8.24
CA SER A 83 0.76 -9.26 7.97
C SER A 83 0.07 -9.13 6.61
N ILE A 84 0.14 -7.97 5.96
CA ILE A 84 -0.54 -7.71 4.69
C ILE A 84 0.14 -8.50 3.58
N LYS A 85 -0.65 -9.38 2.94
CA LYS A 85 -0.25 -10.19 1.77
C LYS A 85 -0.74 -9.57 0.47
N GLU A 86 -1.88 -8.89 0.51
CA GLU A 86 -2.48 -8.24 -0.66
C GLU A 86 -2.82 -6.78 -0.38
N LEU A 87 -2.25 -5.88 -1.19
CA LEU A 87 -2.50 -4.46 -1.14
C LEU A 87 -3.17 -3.99 -2.44
N VAL A 88 -4.37 -3.43 -2.32
CA VAL A 88 -5.10 -2.78 -3.41
C VAL A 88 -5.15 -1.28 -3.15
N TRP A 89 -4.43 -0.51 -3.96
CA TRP A 89 -4.34 0.93 -3.80
C TRP A 89 -4.85 1.65 -5.04
N ASN A 90 -5.93 2.43 -4.90
CA ASN A 90 -6.56 3.15 -6.01
C ASN A 90 -6.51 4.66 -5.76
N ARG A 91 -5.64 5.38 -6.47
CA ARG A 91 -5.40 6.81 -6.22
C ARG A 91 -6.10 7.72 -7.23
N GLU A 92 -6.35 8.96 -6.84
CA GLU A 92 -7.05 9.96 -7.65
C GLU A 92 -6.19 11.20 -7.99
N THR A 93 -4.91 11.25 -7.64
CA THR A 93 -4.10 12.45 -7.91
C THR A 93 -3.42 12.39 -9.28
N ASP A 94 -3.30 13.56 -9.91
CA ASP A 94 -2.99 13.70 -11.33
C ASP A 94 -1.48 13.79 -11.67
N THR A 95 -0.58 13.60 -10.70
CA THR A 95 0.86 13.80 -10.95
C THR A 95 1.35 12.83 -12.03
N GLN A 96 1.97 13.38 -13.09
CA GLN A 96 2.48 12.62 -14.25
C GLN A 96 3.72 11.79 -13.88
N THR A 97 4.41 12.17 -12.81
CA THR A 97 5.41 11.36 -12.11
C THR A 97 4.75 10.60 -10.97
N LEU A 98 5.22 9.38 -10.67
CA LEU A 98 4.98 8.82 -9.35
C LEU A 98 5.47 9.90 -8.37
N PRO A 99 4.65 10.37 -7.43
CA PRO A 99 5.17 11.25 -6.40
C PRO A 99 6.33 10.51 -5.74
N SER A 100 7.40 11.21 -5.34
CA SER A 100 8.58 10.56 -4.71
C SER A 100 8.20 9.60 -3.59
N LYS A 101 7.13 9.92 -2.83
CA LYS A 101 6.53 9.03 -1.81
C LYS A 101 6.09 7.65 -2.32
N LEU A 102 5.69 7.56 -3.58
CA LEU A 102 5.24 6.32 -4.24
C LEU A 102 6.42 5.51 -4.80
N GLU A 103 7.50 6.18 -5.21
CA GLU A 103 8.77 5.53 -5.54
C GLU A 103 9.37 4.91 -4.28
N THR A 104 9.49 5.70 -3.21
CA THR A 104 9.91 5.20 -1.89
C THR A 104 8.98 4.12 -1.36
N LEU A 105 7.69 4.18 -1.70
CA LEU A 105 6.76 3.14 -1.30
C LEU A 105 7.01 1.83 -2.02
N LEU A 106 7.30 1.86 -3.31
CA LEU A 106 7.53 0.61 -4.04
C LEU A 106 8.74 -0.10 -3.48
N ASP A 107 9.79 0.66 -3.14
CA ASP A 107 10.94 0.15 -2.40
C ASP A 107 10.55 -0.39 -1.04
N GLN A 108 9.78 0.36 -0.25
CA GLN A 108 9.35 -0.12 1.06
C GLN A 108 8.46 -1.37 0.95
N VAL A 109 7.55 -1.42 -0.01
CA VAL A 109 6.68 -2.57 -0.25
C VAL A 109 7.50 -3.80 -0.66
N ILE A 110 8.47 -3.63 -1.54
CA ILE A 110 9.33 -4.72 -1.99
C ILE A 110 10.27 -5.16 -0.85
N ASN A 111 10.89 -4.22 -0.14
CA ASN A 111 12.05 -4.47 0.73
C ASN A 111 11.68 -4.66 2.20
N GLN A 112 10.63 -3.98 2.66
CA GLN A 112 10.31 -3.81 4.07
C GLN A 112 8.95 -4.38 4.47
N THR A 113 8.20 -4.99 3.54
CA THR A 113 6.91 -5.63 3.85
C THR A 113 6.88 -7.07 3.36
N ASN A 114 5.85 -7.85 3.74
CA ASN A 114 5.61 -9.19 3.22
C ASN A 114 4.58 -9.22 2.08
N ILE A 115 4.28 -8.08 1.44
CA ILE A 115 3.28 -8.03 0.36
C ILE A 115 3.69 -8.96 -0.78
N GLU A 116 2.76 -9.83 -1.18
CA GLU A 116 2.93 -10.80 -2.27
C GLU A 116 2.15 -10.37 -3.51
N LYS A 117 1.04 -9.65 -3.32
CA LYS A 117 0.17 -9.16 -4.41
C LYS A 117 -0.01 -7.66 -4.28
N LEU A 118 0.41 -6.94 -5.31
CA LEU A 118 0.32 -5.50 -5.38
C LEU A 118 -0.57 -5.10 -6.56
N SER A 119 -1.65 -4.39 -6.28
CA SER A 119 -2.52 -3.80 -7.29
C SER A 119 -2.58 -2.29 -7.10
N ILE A 120 -1.98 -1.55 -8.03
CA ILE A 120 -2.06 -0.09 -8.09
C ILE A 120 -2.97 0.29 -9.23
N SER A 121 -3.93 1.18 -8.99
CA SER A 121 -4.77 1.78 -10.01
C SER A 121 -4.88 3.29 -9.83
N ARG A 122 -5.16 4.00 -10.92
CA ARG A 122 -5.44 5.43 -10.92
C ARG A 122 -6.70 5.71 -11.73
N TYR A 123 -7.64 6.49 -11.18
CA TYR A 123 -8.94 6.78 -11.81
C TYR A 123 -9.66 5.54 -12.33
N GLY A 124 -9.58 4.42 -11.59
CA GLY A 124 -10.14 3.14 -12.02
C GLY A 124 -9.38 2.42 -13.15
N LYS A 125 -8.38 3.07 -13.77
CA LYS A 125 -7.45 2.43 -14.70
C LYS A 125 -6.36 1.70 -13.90
N ARG A 126 -6.29 0.38 -14.06
CA ARG A 126 -5.26 -0.46 -13.44
C ARG A 126 -3.89 -0.07 -14.01
N TRP A 127 -2.97 0.29 -13.12
CA TRP A 127 -1.62 0.76 -13.43
C TRP A 127 -0.59 -0.36 -13.30
N LEU A 128 -0.60 -1.05 -12.16
CA LEU A 128 0.25 -2.20 -11.89
C LEU A 128 -0.61 -3.27 -11.26
N LYS A 129 -0.44 -4.51 -11.68
CA LYS A 129 -0.98 -5.65 -10.94
C LYS A 129 0.04 -6.76 -10.99
N ALA A 130 0.92 -6.79 -9.99
CA ALA A 130 2.03 -7.70 -9.96
C ALA A 130 1.95 -8.67 -8.79
N THR A 131 2.56 -9.83 -8.98
CA THR A 131 2.93 -10.75 -7.91
C THR A 131 4.40 -10.52 -7.59
N ILE A 132 4.72 -10.37 -6.32
CA ILE A 132 6.05 -10.15 -5.78
C ILE A 132 6.46 -11.45 -5.08
N LYS A 133 7.54 -12.07 -5.55
CA LYS A 133 8.10 -13.28 -4.95
C LYS A 133 9.55 -13.03 -4.56
N ARG A 134 9.81 -13.01 -3.26
CA ARG A 134 11.16 -12.95 -2.70
C ARG A 134 11.85 -14.29 -2.95
N LEU A 135 13.01 -14.26 -3.58
CA LEU A 135 13.76 -15.46 -3.96
C LEU A 135 14.79 -15.86 -2.90
N ASP A 136 15.19 -14.91 -2.04
CA ASP A 136 16.15 -15.10 -0.96
C ASP A 136 15.62 -14.54 0.36
N LYS A 137 16.19 -15.01 1.48
CA LYS A 137 15.78 -14.63 2.84
C LYS A 137 16.04 -13.15 3.16
N ASP A 138 17.00 -12.54 2.49
CA ASP A 138 17.42 -11.16 2.69
C ASP A 138 16.77 -10.17 1.71
N ASN A 139 15.85 -10.64 0.86
CA ASN A 139 15.20 -9.88 -0.21
C ASN A 139 16.15 -9.37 -1.30
N SER A 140 17.40 -9.84 -1.35
CA SER A 140 18.38 -9.40 -2.36
C SER A 140 17.98 -9.69 -3.80
N ARG A 141 17.12 -10.69 -4.03
CA ARG A 141 16.49 -10.94 -5.33
C ARG A 141 14.98 -11.08 -5.18
N VAL A 142 14.27 -10.32 -6.01
CA VAL A 142 12.81 -10.30 -6.05
C VAL A 142 12.33 -10.55 -7.47
N LEU A 143 11.47 -11.55 -7.66
CA LEU A 143 10.75 -11.77 -8.89
C LEU A 143 9.45 -10.97 -8.87
N ILE A 144 9.30 -10.06 -9.82
CA ILE A 144 8.05 -9.33 -10.04
C ILE A 144 7.43 -9.81 -11.34
N VAL A 145 6.21 -10.34 -11.27
CA VAL A 145 5.48 -10.87 -12.44
C VAL A 145 4.17 -10.11 -12.58
N ASP A 146 3.96 -9.43 -13.71
CA ASP A 146 2.65 -8.90 -14.04
C ASP A 146 1.67 -10.07 -14.22
N ASN A 147 0.46 -9.99 -13.69
CA ASN A 147 -0.51 -11.09 -13.82
C ASN A 147 -1.30 -11.08 -15.12
N LYS A 148 -1.21 -10.02 -15.92
CA LYS A 148 -1.89 -9.94 -17.22
C LYS A 148 -0.99 -10.31 -18.39
N SER A 149 0.31 -10.28 -18.19
CA SER A 149 1.30 -10.61 -19.21
C SER A 149 2.27 -11.63 -18.65
N LEU A 150 2.95 -12.40 -19.51
CA LEU A 150 4.08 -13.23 -19.08
C LEU A 150 5.34 -12.40 -18.82
N ILE A 151 5.20 -11.08 -18.74
CA ILE A 151 6.30 -10.14 -18.59
C ILE A 151 6.53 -9.96 -17.10
N GLY A 152 7.74 -10.31 -16.70
CA GLY A 152 8.25 -10.12 -15.36
C GLY A 152 9.74 -9.88 -15.41
N GLY A 153 10.32 -9.58 -14.26
CA GLY A 153 11.75 -9.37 -14.10
C GLY A 153 12.21 -9.89 -12.75
N ILE A 154 13.43 -10.39 -12.71
CA ILE A 154 14.16 -10.57 -11.45
C ILE A 154 14.89 -9.25 -11.21
N ILE A 155 14.60 -8.64 -10.07
CA ILE A 155 15.28 -7.43 -9.61
C ILE A 155 16.32 -7.88 -8.59
N SER A 156 17.58 -7.55 -8.87
CA SER A 156 18.68 -7.72 -7.93
C SER A 156 18.89 -6.41 -7.18
N GLN A 157 18.90 -6.47 -5.86
CA GLN A 157 19.03 -5.30 -5.01
C GLN A 157 20.44 -5.22 -4.45
N SER A 158 21.09 -4.07 -4.63
CA SER A 158 22.36 -3.76 -3.99
C SER A 158 22.11 -2.93 -2.75
N ARG A 159 22.71 -3.31 -1.62
CA ARG A 159 22.79 -2.42 -0.45
C ARG A 159 23.75 -1.29 -0.77
N ASP A 160 23.40 -0.08 -0.37
CA ASP A 160 24.30 1.06 -0.50
C ASP A 160 25.48 0.90 0.48
N PRO A 161 26.73 0.72 0.00
CA PRO A 161 27.89 0.54 0.87
C PRO A 161 28.30 1.84 1.59
N SER A 162 27.78 3.01 1.17
CA SER A 162 28.14 4.32 1.74
C SER A 162 27.31 4.73 2.95
N ASN A 163 26.21 4.02 3.22
CA ASN A 163 25.29 4.37 4.29
C ASN A 163 25.48 3.45 5.51
N ASN A 164 25.97 4.01 6.61
CA ASN A 164 26.26 3.26 7.84
C ASN A 164 25.00 2.67 8.51
N ASN A 165 23.80 3.06 8.05
CA ASN A 165 22.55 2.41 8.41
C ASN A 165 22.30 1.21 7.49
N SER A 166 22.77 0.04 7.94
CA SER A 166 22.93 -1.26 7.25
C SER A 166 21.75 -1.89 6.45
N ASN A 167 20.61 -1.21 6.29
CA ASN A 167 19.40 -1.79 5.71
C ASN A 167 18.82 -1.02 4.51
N GLU A 168 19.53 -0.03 3.98
CA GLU A 168 19.03 0.79 2.86
C GLU A 168 19.48 0.21 1.51
N TYR A 169 18.51 -0.27 0.73
CA TYR A 169 18.71 -0.72 -0.65
C TYR A 169 18.66 0.47 -1.60
N THR A 170 19.35 0.37 -2.74
CA THR A 170 19.18 1.35 -3.81
C THR A 170 17.72 1.40 -4.26
N PRO A 171 17.12 2.60 -4.37
CA PRO A 171 15.76 2.75 -4.81
C PRO A 171 15.50 2.10 -6.18
N ILE A 172 14.32 1.53 -6.34
CA ILE A 172 13.80 0.94 -7.56
C ILE A 172 12.65 1.82 -8.03
N TYR A 173 12.89 2.50 -9.14
CA TYR A 173 11.92 3.38 -9.74
C TYR A 173 11.05 2.62 -10.73
N LEU A 174 9.74 2.78 -10.57
CA LEU A 174 8.76 2.34 -11.54
C LEU A 174 8.34 3.53 -12.41
N HIS A 175 8.79 3.54 -13.64
CA HIS A 175 8.44 4.57 -14.59
C HIS A 175 7.28 4.13 -15.49
N ILE A 176 6.55 5.11 -16.01
CA ILE A 176 5.49 4.89 -16.98
C ILE A 176 5.81 5.71 -18.21
N ARG A 177 6.01 5.03 -19.35
CA ARG A 177 6.27 5.73 -20.61
C ARG A 177 4.96 6.23 -21.22
N LYS A 178 4.91 7.53 -21.56
CA LYS A 178 3.72 8.20 -22.14
C LYS A 178 3.40 7.75 -23.55
N GLU A 179 4.40 7.26 -24.29
CA GLU A 179 4.33 7.10 -25.74
C GLU A 179 3.66 5.80 -26.21
N ASN A 180 3.62 4.75 -25.37
CA ASN A 180 3.11 3.42 -25.76
C ASN A 180 2.28 2.79 -24.63
N ASN A 181 0.98 3.09 -24.59
CA ASN A 181 -0.02 2.41 -23.74
C ASN A 181 0.24 2.39 -22.23
N TYR A 182 1.06 3.30 -21.70
CA TYR A 182 1.41 3.33 -20.26
C TYR A 182 2.08 2.04 -19.79
N LEU A 183 2.97 1.46 -20.61
CA LEU A 183 3.75 0.30 -20.19
C LEU A 183 4.69 0.69 -19.04
N PRO A 184 4.58 0.04 -17.87
CA PRO A 184 5.52 0.26 -16.79
C PRO A 184 6.91 -0.30 -17.17
N TYR A 185 7.97 0.39 -16.77
CA TYR A 185 9.33 -0.12 -16.81
C TYR A 185 10.06 0.24 -15.53
N TRP A 186 11.12 -0.52 -15.23
CA TRP A 186 11.88 -0.41 -13.98
C TRP A 186 13.24 0.22 -14.24
N SER A 187 13.75 1.03 -13.31
CA SER A 187 15.15 1.47 -13.29
C SER A 187 15.68 1.60 -11.87
N HIS A 188 17.01 1.69 -11.77
CA HIS A 188 17.75 2.03 -10.56
C HIS A 188 18.10 3.51 -10.52
#